data_AF-A0A962HZV5-F1
#
_entry.id   AF-A0A962HZV5-F1
#
_cell.length_a   1.000
_cell.length_b   1.000
_cell.length_c   1.000
_cell.angle_alpha   90.00
_cell.angle_beta   90.00
_cell.angle_gamma   90.00
#
_symmetry.space_group_name_H-M   'P 1'
#
loop_
_entity.id
_entity.type
_entity.pdbx_description
1 polymer ?
#
loop_
_entity_poly.entity_id
_entity_poly.type
_entity_poly.pdbx_seq_one_letter_code
_entity_poly.pdbx_strand_id
1 'polypeptide(L)' 'MGAIGPCELPSQALLARYGPPKDFVDAYRCELARTVTQAEYVEQFYRSAAFRPERLLLGLFGHGAGDTDAAALA' A
#
# COMPACT_ATOMS: atom_id res chain seq x y z
N MET A 1 -10.96 14.47 0.02
CA MET A 1 -9.77 13.68 -0.37
C MET A 1 -8.54 14.45 0.08
N GLY A 2 -7.60 13.79 0.76
CA GLY A 2 -6.31 14.40 1.08
C GLY A 2 -5.51 14.66 -0.20
N ALA A 3 -4.75 15.75 -0.23
CA ALA A 3 -3.83 16.01 -1.34
C ALA A 3 -2.69 14.98 -1.28
N ILE A 4 -2.41 14.35 -2.42
CA ILE A 4 -1.24 13.46 -2.58
C ILE A 4 -0.14 14.28 -3.24
N GLY A 5 1.06 14.27 -2.65
CA GLY A 5 2.21 14.99 -3.16
C GLY A 5 3.50 14.19 -3.04
N PRO A 6 4.53 14.50 -3.85
CA PRO A 6 5.85 13.91 -3.70
C PRO A 6 6.45 14.33 -2.34
N CYS A 7 7.28 13.47 -1.77
CA CYS A 7 8.05 13.79 -0.57
C CYS A 7 9.46 13.23 -0.66
N GLU A 8 10.33 13.64 0.26
CA GLU A 8 11.63 12.98 0.42
C GLU A 8 11.44 11.55 0.91
N LEU A 9 12.30 10.64 0.44
CA LEU A 9 12.30 9.25 0.90
C LEU A 9 12.65 9.19 2.39
N PRO A 10 11.80 8.62 3.26
CA PRO A 10 12.12 8.48 4.67
C PRO A 10 13.41 7.68 4.88
N SER A 11 14.28 8.13 5.78
CA SER A 11 15.58 7.50 6.04
C SER A 11 15.50 6.04 6.49
N GLN A 12 14.38 5.63 7.09
CA GLN A 12 14.10 4.27 7.54
C GLN A 12 13.33 3.42 6.52
N ALA A 13 13.04 3.95 5.33
CA ALA A 13 12.36 3.18 4.29
C ALA A 13 13.27 2.04 3.82
N LEU A 14 12.68 0.87 3.53
CA LEU A 14 13.41 -0.26 2.93
C LEU A 14 14.09 0.13 1.60
N LEU A 15 13.57 1.15 0.94
CA LEU A 15 14.11 1.68 -0.31
C LEU A 15 15.37 2.51 -0.12
N ALA A 16 15.68 2.98 1.10
CA ALA A 16 16.86 3.80 1.39
C ALA A 16 18.19 3.06 1.15
N ARG A 17 18.13 1.73 0.96
CA ARG A 17 19.28 0.90 0.57
C ARG A 17 19.61 0.94 -0.92
N TYR A 18 18.68 1.42 -1.75
CA TYR A 18 18.88 1.57 -3.19
C TYR A 18 19.48 2.95 -3.49
N GLY A 19 20.21 3.05 -4.60
CA GLY A 19 21.17 4.11 -4.88
C GLY A 19 20.56 5.50 -5.13
N PRO A 20 21.37 6.46 -5.62
CA PRO A 20 20.94 7.85 -5.84
C PRO A 20 19.73 7.96 -6.80
N PRO A 21 19.03 9.11 -6.85
CA PRO A 21 17.63 9.32 -7.31
C PRO A 21 17.25 8.98 -8.77
N LYS A 22 18.06 8.20 -9.49
CA LYS A 22 17.68 7.54 -10.75
C LYS A 22 17.16 6.12 -10.56
N ASP A 23 17.22 5.58 -9.34
CA ASP A 23 16.58 4.32 -8.98
C ASP A 23 15.08 4.52 -8.67
N PHE A 24 14.28 3.45 -8.80
CA PHE A 24 12.83 3.43 -8.53
C PHE A 24 12.51 3.63 -7.03
N VAL A 25 12.84 4.80 -6.49
CA VAL A 25 12.72 5.18 -5.06
C VAL A 25 11.75 6.33 -4.81
N ASP A 26 10.76 6.48 -5.70
CA ASP A 26 9.74 7.52 -5.56
C ASP A 26 9.00 7.40 -4.22
N ALA A 27 8.80 8.54 -3.56
CA ALA A 27 8.09 8.63 -2.29
C ALA A 27 6.96 9.65 -2.39
N TYR A 28 5.79 9.27 -1.88
CA TYR A 28 4.59 10.10 -1.87
C TYR A 28 4.00 10.16 -0.47
N ARG A 29 3.42 11.31 -0.14
CA ARG A 29 2.71 11.56 1.12
C ARG A 29 1.30 12.06 0.85
N CYS A 30 0.38 11.65 1.70
CA CYS A 30 -0.99 12.14 1.74
C CYS A 30 -1.31 12.56 3.18
N GLU A 31 -1.95 13.72 3.34
CA GLU A 31 -2.46 14.15 4.64
C GLU A 31 -3.95 13.85 4.75
N LEU A 32 -4.35 13.18 5.83
CA LEU A 32 -5.73 12.80 6.10
C LEU A 32 -6.29 13.65 7.23
N ALA A 33 -7.56 14.04 7.12
CA ALA A 33 -8.27 14.80 8.15
C ALA A 33 -8.57 14.00 9.44
N ARG A 34 -8.20 12.71 9.46
CA ARG A 34 -8.37 11.80 10.60
C ARG A 34 -7.12 10.96 10.79
N THR A 35 -6.90 10.51 12.02
CA THR A 35 -5.95 9.45 12.32
C THR A 35 -6.45 8.13 11.72
N VAL A 36 -5.53 7.36 11.15
CA VAL A 36 -5.76 6.02 10.63
C VAL A 36 -4.76 5.10 11.31
N THR A 37 -5.25 4.03 11.92
CA THR A 37 -4.40 2.99 12.51
C THR A 37 -3.76 2.14 11.41
N GLN A 38 -2.65 1.48 11.73
CA GLN A 38 -2.00 0.57 10.77
C GLN A 38 -2.94 -0.56 10.33
N ALA A 39 -3.73 -1.11 11.26
CA ALA A 39 -4.74 -2.13 11.00
C ALA A 39 -5.78 -1.66 9.96
N GLU A 40 -6.39 -0.49 10.18
CA GLU A 40 -7.34 0.11 9.22
C GLU A 40 -6.69 0.36 7.85
N TYR A 41 -5.43 0.81 7.82
CA TYR A 41 -4.72 1.06 6.57
C TYR A 41 -4.50 -0.24 5.79
N VAL A 42 -4.03 -1.29 6.45
CA VAL A 42 -3.76 -2.60 5.85
C VAL A 42 -5.05 -3.22 5.29
N GLU A 43 -6.12 -3.24 6.08
CA GLU A 43 -7.41 -3.79 5.63
C GLU A 43 -7.91 -3.04 4.38
N GLN A 44 -7.93 -1.70 4.43
CA GLN A 44 -8.44 -0.89 3.34
C GLN A 44 -7.56 -0.96 2.08
N PHE A 45 -6.25 -1.14 2.23
CA PHE A 45 -5.33 -1.32 1.11
C PHE A 45 -5.67 -2.60 0.32
N TYR A 46 -5.80 -3.74 0.99
CA TYR A 46 -6.09 -5.04 0.35
C TYR A 46 -7.53 -5.18 -0.16
N ARG A 47 -8.44 -4.32 0.31
CA ARG A 47 -9.82 -4.19 -0.17
C ARG A 47 -9.99 -3.14 -1.27
N SER A 48 -8.95 -2.36 -1.57
CA SER A 48 -9.02 -1.28 -2.55
C SER A 48 -9.27 -1.79 -3.96
N ALA A 49 -9.93 -0.96 -4.79
CA ALA A 49 -10.23 -1.32 -6.18
C ALA A 49 -8.98 -1.62 -7.02
N ALA A 50 -7.85 -0.98 -6.71
CA ALA A 50 -6.58 -1.20 -7.40
C ALA A 50 -6.03 -2.62 -7.19
N PHE A 51 -6.33 -3.24 -6.04
CA PHE A 51 -5.81 -4.57 -5.68
C PHE A 51 -6.74 -5.73 -6.11
N ARG A 52 -7.98 -5.43 -6.50
CA ARG A 52 -8.96 -6.45 -6.93
C ARG A 52 -8.54 -7.23 -8.18
N PRO A 53 -7.96 -6.62 -9.24
CA PRO A 53 -7.49 -7.38 -10.40
C PRO A 53 -6.41 -8.39 -10.05
N GLU A 54 -5.45 -8.01 -9.20
CA GLU A 54 -4.39 -8.91 -8.73
C GLU A 54 -4.96 -10.11 -7.97
N ARG A 55 -5.89 -9.85 -7.02
CA ARG A 55 -6.58 -10.92 -6.29
C ARG A 55 -7.38 -11.86 -7.19
N LEU A 56 -7.99 -11.33 -8.25
CA LEU A 56 -8.70 -12.16 -9.23
C LEU A 56 -7.73 -13.09 -9.96
N LEU A 57 -6.60 -12.56 -10.43
CA LEU A 57 -5.56 -13.36 -11.11
C LEU A 57 -4.99 -14.42 -10.16
N LEU A 58 -4.66 -14.06 -8.92
CA LEU A 58 -4.21 -15.03 -7.91
C LEU A 58 -5.24 -16.14 -7.67
N GLY A 59 -6.53 -15.79 -7.67
CA GLY A 59 -7.63 -16.76 -7.61
C GLY A 59 -7.63 -17.76 -8.77
N LEU A 60 -7.33 -17.30 -9.99
CA LEU A 60 -7.21 -18.17 -11.17
C LEU A 60 -6.03 -19.15 -11.07
N PHE A 61 -4.98 -18.80 -10.31
CA PHE A 61 -3.82 -19.66 -10.05
C PHE A 61 -3.97 -20.53 -8.79
N GLY A 62 -5.13 -20.53 -8.13
CA GLY A 62 -5.38 -21.33 -6.92
C GLY A 62 -4.93 -20.67 -5.60
N HIS A 63 -4.54 -19.39 -5.64
CA HIS A 63 -4.13 -18.57 -4.49
C HIS A 63 -5.17 -17.48 -4.18
N GLY A 64 -6.46 -17.80 -4.28
CA GLY A 64 -7.53 -16.85 -4.06
C GLY A 64 -7.54 -16.29 -2.63
N ALA A 65 -7.77 -14.98 -2.51
CA ALA A 65 -7.90 -14.28 -1.23
C ALA A 65 -9.13 -13.35 -1.21
N GLY A 66 -9.88 -13.40 -0.12
CA GLY A 66 -11.11 -12.68 0.14
C GLY A 66 -10.94 -11.44 1.01
N ASP A 67 -12.02 -10.68 1.19
CA ASP A 67 -12.03 -9.54 2.11
C ASP A 67 -11.92 -9.98 3.57
N THR A 68 -12.38 -11.19 3.89
CA THR A 68 -12.24 -11.80 5.21
C THR A 68 -10.77 -12.07 5.55
N ASP A 69 -9.96 -12.46 4.56
CA ASP A 69 -8.53 -12.69 4.75
C ASP A 69 -7.80 -11.35 4.98
N ALA A 70 -8.21 -10.29 4.28
CA ALA A 70 -7.69 -8.94 4.50
C ALA A 70 -7.97 -8.44 5.92
N ALA A 71 -9.15 -8.73 6.48
CA ALA A 71 -9.50 -8.40 7.86
C ALA A 71 -8.68 -9.20 8.89
N ALA A 72 -8.18 -10.39 8.55
CA ALA A 72 -7.35 -11.21 9.43
C ALA A 72 -5.87 -10.77 9.48
N LEU A 73 -5.43 -9.94 8.52
CA LEU A 73 -4.07 -9.38 8.47
C LEU A 73 -3.89 -8.10 9.30
N ALA A 74 -4.99 -7.48 9.70
CA ALA A 74 -5.06 -6.22 10.44
C ALA A 74 -5.00 -6.45 11.95
#